data_AF-A0A923JXI3-F1
#
_entry.id   AF-A0A923JXI3-F1
#
_cell.length_a   1.000
_cell.length_b   1.000
_cell.length_c   1.000
_cell.angle_alpha   90.00
_cell.angle_beta   90.00
_cell.angle_gamma   90.00
#
_symmetry.space_group_name_H-M   'P 1'
#
loop_
_entity.id
_entity.type
_entity.pdbx_description
1 polymer ?
#
loop_
_entity_poly.entity_id
_entity_poly.type
_entity_poly.pdbx_seq_one_letter_code
_entity_poly.pdbx_strand_id
1 'polypeptide(L)'
;MFNMLVKSSPWNEGRDVFWKSRVFEYTNDDLRRLYTINDAPNFDALIKNPVIFIEETIRDRQQFGRVGRISRVNVNADDEITLEYHFDQLIPPIPQRDLIRLAPLLGMPSTRFGHYSRTHWAVKDIDIYHVILSETLRNQRVPAVFRLPPAQAVDTNLLSAMMPFAGFDNVWTAIQQVAEFSLMTAQRADSIWEHQEIIQDIVSLIDRSAVIIGDCSGRNANVFYEIGIAHALGKQVILITQNPEDIPFDLAHLRNIRYHNNGEGIERLKTELSGRLATIRNQALG
;
A
#
# COMPACT_ATOMS: atom_id res chain seq x y z
N MET A 1 19.81 14.77 -5.30
CA MET A 1 19.30 15.79 -6.23
C MET A 1 18.02 15.33 -6.92
N PHE A 2 17.10 16.24 -7.20
CA PHE A 2 15.87 16.00 -7.95
C PHE A 2 15.47 17.23 -8.80
N ASN A 3 14.63 17.02 -9.82
CA ASN A 3 13.98 18.09 -10.57
C ASN A 3 12.59 18.39 -10.01
N MET A 4 12.25 19.66 -9.81
CA MET A 4 10.89 20.09 -9.50
C MET A 4 10.32 20.81 -10.71
N LEU A 5 9.28 20.25 -11.33
CA LEU A 5 8.59 20.89 -12.43
C LEU A 5 7.19 21.30 -11.96
N VAL A 6 6.93 22.60 -12.00
CA VAL A 6 5.62 23.18 -11.70
C VAL A 6 5.02 23.70 -13.00
N LYS A 7 3.75 23.39 -13.28
CA LYS A 7 3.04 23.78 -14.50
C LYS A 7 1.63 24.27 -14.20
N SER A 8 1.16 25.31 -14.91
CA SER A 8 -0.18 25.87 -14.74
C SER A 8 -1.31 24.95 -15.25
N SER A 9 -1.00 24.05 -16.17
CA SER A 9 -1.92 23.01 -16.65
C SER A 9 -1.66 21.69 -15.93
N PRO A 10 -2.65 20.79 -15.88
CA PRO A 10 -2.43 19.41 -15.49
C PRO A 10 -1.32 18.74 -16.31
N TRP A 11 -0.66 17.76 -15.69
CA TRP A 11 0.30 16.87 -16.34
C TRP A 11 -0.45 15.71 -17.01
N ASN A 12 -0.19 15.49 -18.30
CA ASN A 12 -0.80 14.42 -19.08
C ASN A 12 -0.15 13.05 -18.79
N GLU A 13 -0.63 11.99 -19.44
CA GLU A 13 0.04 10.70 -19.37
C GLU A 13 1.29 10.68 -20.28
N GLY A 14 2.41 11.07 -19.67
CA GLY A 14 3.75 10.78 -20.17
C GLY A 14 4.30 11.66 -21.27
N ARG A 15 3.58 12.71 -21.70
CA ARG A 15 4.13 13.72 -22.61
C ARG A 15 3.54 15.11 -22.37
N ASP A 16 4.39 16.13 -22.30
CA ASP A 16 3.97 17.53 -22.20
C ASP A 16 4.97 18.50 -22.84
N VAL A 17 4.51 19.74 -23.02
CA VAL A 17 5.33 20.89 -23.44
C VAL A 17 5.73 21.72 -22.21
N PHE A 18 6.96 22.24 -22.24
CA PHE A 18 7.53 23.11 -21.22
C PHE A 18 8.39 24.23 -21.86
N TRP A 19 8.73 25.26 -21.09
CA TRP A 19 9.50 26.41 -21.58
C TRP A 19 10.95 26.35 -21.08
N LYS A 20 11.92 26.46 -21.98
CA LYS A 20 13.37 26.44 -21.67
C LYS A 20 13.77 27.64 -20.81
N SER A 21 13.17 28.81 -21.01
CA SER A 21 13.40 30.01 -20.19
C SER A 21 13.04 29.83 -18.71
N ARG A 22 12.22 28.82 -18.40
CA ARG A 22 11.79 28.48 -17.03
C ARG A 22 12.74 27.51 -16.32
N VAL A 23 13.75 27.00 -17.03
CA VAL A 23 14.74 26.09 -16.48
C VAL A 23 15.71 26.85 -15.59
N PHE A 24 15.98 26.29 -14.42
CA PHE A 24 16.76 26.86 -13.31
C PHE A 24 16.10 27.97 -12.51
N GLU A 25 14.82 28.29 -12.77
CA GLU A 25 14.06 29.12 -11.83
C GLU A 25 14.01 28.41 -10.45
N TYR A 26 14.30 29.16 -9.38
CA TYR A 26 14.44 28.65 -8.01
C TYR A 26 15.56 27.61 -7.79
N THR A 27 16.52 27.49 -8.71
CA THR A 27 17.75 26.69 -8.53
C THR A 27 18.86 27.56 -7.97
N ASN A 28 19.63 27.06 -7.00
CA ASN A 28 20.83 27.75 -6.51
C ASN A 28 21.91 27.82 -7.60
N ASP A 29 22.69 28.89 -7.64
CA ASP A 29 23.74 29.15 -8.64
C ASP A 29 24.78 28.02 -8.78
N ASP A 30 25.12 27.32 -7.69
CA ASP A 30 26.07 26.20 -7.73
C ASP A 30 25.50 25.01 -8.51
N LEU A 31 24.23 24.68 -8.26
CA LEU A 31 23.52 23.63 -9.00
C LEU A 31 23.28 24.06 -10.45
N ARG A 32 22.92 25.32 -10.69
CA ARG A 32 22.75 25.84 -12.05
C ARG A 32 24.04 25.66 -12.85
N ARG A 33 25.20 25.99 -12.27
CA ARG A 33 26.51 25.80 -12.90
C ARG A 33 26.79 24.33 -13.22
N LEU A 34 26.48 23.41 -12.30
CA LEU A 34 26.67 21.96 -12.51
C LEU A 34 25.86 21.41 -13.69
N TYR A 35 24.67 21.94 -13.93
CA TYR A 35 23.76 21.49 -15.00
C TYR A 35 23.77 22.39 -16.24
N THR A 36 24.75 23.28 -16.41
CA THR A 36 24.88 24.14 -17.60
C THR A 36 26.08 23.70 -18.45
N ILE A 37 25.88 23.60 -19.76
CA ILE A 37 26.95 23.36 -20.75
C ILE A 37 26.77 24.37 -21.89
N ASN A 38 27.85 25.07 -22.26
CA ASN A 38 27.83 26.10 -23.31
C ASN A 38 26.68 27.12 -23.15
N ASP A 39 26.53 27.66 -21.94
CA ASP A 39 25.47 28.63 -21.56
C ASP A 39 24.02 28.13 -21.75
N ALA A 40 23.83 26.82 -21.93
CA ALA A 40 22.52 26.19 -22.06
C ALA A 40 22.31 25.07 -21.01
N PRO A 41 21.06 24.76 -20.64
CA PRO A 41 20.78 23.61 -19.78
C PRO A 41 21.26 22.30 -20.41
N ASN A 42 22.00 21.52 -19.61
CA ASN A 42 22.43 20.16 -19.95
C ASN A 42 21.29 19.18 -19.63
N PHE A 43 20.37 18.99 -20.58
CA PHE A 43 19.22 18.11 -20.40
C PHE A 43 19.62 16.65 -20.17
N ASP A 44 20.69 16.17 -20.78
CA ASP A 44 21.19 14.79 -20.58
C ASP A 44 21.61 14.53 -19.13
N ALA A 45 22.12 15.55 -18.44
CA ALA A 45 22.39 15.46 -17.01
C ALA A 45 21.10 15.61 -16.18
N LEU A 46 20.22 16.54 -16.54
CA LEU A 46 18.98 16.82 -15.80
C LEU A 46 18.06 15.61 -15.75
N ILE A 47 17.85 14.89 -16.86
CA ILE A 47 16.91 13.75 -16.92
C ILE A 47 17.33 12.56 -16.06
N LYS A 48 18.60 12.49 -15.63
CA LYS A 48 19.08 11.44 -14.72
C LYS A 48 18.52 11.60 -13.31
N ASN A 49 18.10 12.81 -12.94
CA ASN A 49 17.50 13.06 -11.64
C ASN A 49 16.03 12.60 -11.60
N PRO A 50 15.54 12.10 -10.45
CA PRO A 50 14.11 11.92 -10.24
C PRO A 50 13.39 13.27 -10.33
N VAL A 51 12.09 13.24 -10.63
CA VAL A 51 11.28 14.43 -10.84
C VAL A 51 10.04 14.41 -9.94
N ILE A 52 9.69 15.56 -9.36
CA ILE A 52 8.35 15.81 -8.85
C ILE A 52 7.63 16.78 -9.78
N PHE A 53 6.50 16.31 -10.31
CA PHE A 53 5.58 17.05 -11.17
C PHE A 53 4.50 17.63 -10.30
N ILE A 54 4.34 18.96 -10.33
CA ILE A 54 3.39 19.70 -9.48
C ILE A 54 2.53 20.59 -10.39
N GLU A 55 1.24 20.66 -10.09
CA GLU A 55 0.35 21.66 -10.70
C GLU A 55 0.41 22.97 -9.92
N GLU A 56 0.41 24.11 -10.63
CA GLU A 56 0.40 25.41 -9.96
C GLU A 56 -0.84 25.58 -9.10
N THR A 57 -0.69 26.22 -7.94
CA THR A 57 -1.81 26.46 -7.02
C THR A 57 -2.87 27.37 -7.63
N ILE A 58 -4.01 26.80 -8.03
CA ILE A 58 -5.19 27.52 -8.52
C ILE A 58 -6.32 27.29 -7.52
N ARG A 59 -7.05 28.36 -7.15
CA ARG A 59 -8.22 28.23 -6.26
C ARG A 59 -9.25 27.27 -6.89
N ASP A 60 -9.81 26.39 -6.06
CA ASP A 60 -10.91 25.47 -6.40
C ASP A 60 -10.61 24.25 -7.29
N ARG A 61 -9.34 23.86 -7.50
CA ARG A 61 -8.98 22.57 -8.13
C ARG A 61 -8.30 21.63 -7.14
N GLN A 62 -8.68 20.34 -7.17
CA GLN A 62 -7.89 19.31 -6.52
C GLN A 62 -6.60 19.09 -7.30
N GLN A 63 -5.48 19.42 -6.68
CA GLN A 63 -4.15 19.37 -7.29
C GLN A 63 -3.27 18.39 -6.54
N PHE A 64 -2.42 17.70 -7.29
CA PHE A 64 -1.54 16.67 -6.75
C PHE A 64 -0.13 16.82 -7.30
N GLY A 65 0.83 16.43 -6.49
CA GLY A 65 2.19 16.18 -6.93
C GLY A 65 2.36 14.72 -7.31
N ARG A 66 3.17 14.42 -8.32
CA ARG A 66 3.54 13.06 -8.65
C ARG A 66 5.05 12.94 -8.80
N VAL A 67 5.61 11.84 -8.29
CA VAL A 67 7.01 11.52 -8.53
C VAL A 67 7.12 10.70 -9.81
N GLY A 68 8.21 10.90 -10.54
CA GLY A 68 8.47 10.15 -11.74
C GLY A 68 9.86 10.43 -12.30
N ARG A 69 10.02 10.15 -13.58
CA ARG A 69 11.26 10.39 -14.32
C ARG A 69 10.95 10.92 -15.71
N ILE A 70 11.80 11.85 -16.16
CA ILE A 70 11.80 12.29 -17.55
C ILE A 70 12.64 11.29 -18.34
N SER A 71 12.03 10.67 -19.34
CA SER A 71 12.68 9.69 -20.21
C SER A 71 13.42 10.38 -21.37
N ARG A 72 12.88 11.51 -21.86
CA ARG A 72 13.45 12.26 -22.98
C ARG A 72 13.06 13.74 -22.91
N VAL A 73 13.97 14.60 -23.38
CA VAL A 73 13.70 16.01 -23.66
C VAL A 73 14.07 16.28 -25.11
N ASN A 74 13.11 16.80 -25.89
CA ASN A 74 13.37 17.30 -27.23
C ASN A 74 13.30 18.83 -27.20
N VAL A 75 14.39 19.49 -27.58
CA VAL A 75 14.44 20.95 -27.67
C VAL A 75 13.91 21.37 -29.03
N ASN A 76 12.82 22.14 -29.04
CA ASN A 76 12.20 22.68 -30.25
C ASN A 76 12.81 24.06 -30.59
N ALA A 77 12.35 24.67 -31.68
CA ALA A 77 12.61 26.10 -31.94
C ALA A 77 11.85 26.99 -30.93
N ASP A 78 12.32 28.23 -30.74
CA ASP A 78 11.58 29.27 -29.98
C ASP A 78 11.27 28.97 -28.51
N ASP A 79 12.30 28.60 -27.72
CA ASP A 79 12.24 28.45 -26.25
C ASP A 79 11.33 27.31 -25.74
N GLU A 80 10.75 26.50 -26.63
CA GLU A 80 9.88 25.39 -26.27
C GLU A 80 10.66 24.07 -26.16
N ILE A 81 10.31 23.23 -25.18
CA ILE A 81 10.80 21.85 -25.06
C ILE A 81 9.64 20.87 -24.91
N THR A 82 9.75 19.72 -25.54
CA THR A 82 8.84 18.59 -25.33
C THR A 82 9.47 17.61 -24.35
N LEU A 83 8.73 17.25 -23.31
CA LEU A 83 9.10 16.27 -22.29
C LEU A 83 8.34 14.96 -22.54
N GLU A 84 9.06 13.84 -22.54
CA GLU A 84 8.49 12.51 -22.39
C GLU A 84 8.86 11.99 -20.99
N TYR A 85 7.90 11.47 -20.24
CA TYR A 85 8.11 11.08 -18.84
C TYR A 85 7.18 9.94 -18.42
N HIS A 86 7.40 9.40 -17.23
CA HIS A 86 6.51 8.42 -16.60
C HIS A 86 6.45 8.69 -15.10
N PHE A 87 5.29 8.39 -14.49
CA PHE A 87 5.11 8.45 -13.04
C PHE A 87 5.57 7.15 -12.39
N ASP A 88 6.12 7.26 -11.18
CA ASP A 88 6.40 6.13 -10.31
C ASP A 88 5.08 5.64 -9.68
N GLN A 89 4.60 4.47 -10.11
CA GLN A 89 3.31 3.91 -9.69
C GLN A 89 3.31 3.44 -8.23
N LEU A 90 4.47 3.25 -7.62
CA LEU A 90 4.59 2.84 -6.21
C LEU A 90 4.46 4.02 -5.25
N ILE A 91 4.58 5.26 -5.76
CA ILE A 91 4.47 6.47 -4.96
C ILE A 91 3.08 7.08 -5.19
N PRO A 92 2.20 7.10 -4.17
CA PRO A 92 0.87 7.66 -4.34
C PRO A 92 0.94 9.17 -4.66
N PRO A 93 -0.07 9.73 -5.36
CA PRO A 93 -0.15 11.16 -5.60
C PRO A 93 -0.11 11.94 -4.28
N ILE A 94 0.70 12.99 -4.23
CA ILE A 94 0.89 13.82 -3.05
C ILE A 94 -0.16 14.92 -3.06
N PRO A 95 -1.11 14.97 -2.11
CA PRO A 95 -2.12 16.02 -2.07
C PRO A 95 -1.51 17.41 -1.92
N GLN A 96 -2.15 18.44 -2.49
CA GLN A 96 -1.70 19.83 -2.40
C GLN A 96 -1.41 20.30 -0.96
N ARG A 97 -2.25 19.91 0.01
CA ARG A 97 -2.03 20.23 1.43
C ARG A 97 -0.66 19.73 1.91
N ASP A 98 -0.29 18.52 1.49
CA ASP A 98 0.98 17.89 1.87
C ASP A 98 2.14 18.52 1.10
N LEU A 99 1.97 18.86 -0.19
CA LEU A 99 2.96 19.63 -0.94
C LEU A 99 3.27 20.99 -0.28
N ILE A 100 2.26 21.76 0.11
CA ILE A 100 2.45 23.07 0.78
C ILE A 100 3.25 22.90 2.06
N ARG A 101 2.95 21.86 2.84
CA ARG A 101 3.65 21.55 4.09
C ARG A 101 5.08 21.06 3.86
N LEU A 102 5.31 20.27 2.80
CA LEU A 102 6.62 19.75 2.40
C LEU A 102 7.50 20.80 1.72
N ALA A 103 6.93 21.91 1.24
CA ALA A 103 7.65 22.91 0.45
C ALA A 103 8.98 23.38 1.08
N PRO A 104 9.07 23.68 2.40
CA PRO A 104 10.36 24.04 3.01
C PRO A 104 11.39 22.90 2.95
N LEU A 105 10.96 21.65 3.16
CA LEU A 105 11.82 20.46 3.09
C LEU A 105 12.25 20.14 1.67
N LEU A 106 11.46 20.54 0.68
CA LEU A 106 11.78 20.44 -0.76
C LEU A 106 12.59 21.64 -1.27
N GLY A 107 13.03 22.54 -0.38
CA GLY A 107 13.81 23.72 -0.74
C GLY A 107 13.01 24.76 -1.52
N MET A 108 11.69 24.82 -1.34
CA MET A 108 10.82 25.81 -1.99
C MET A 108 10.47 26.95 -1.03
N PRO A 109 10.90 28.19 -1.34
CA PRO A 109 10.62 29.34 -0.50
C PRO A 109 9.12 29.67 -0.54
N SER A 110 8.62 30.27 0.54
CA SER A 110 7.29 30.87 0.53
C SER A 110 7.34 32.18 -0.24
N THR A 111 6.44 32.37 -1.20
CA THR A 111 6.29 33.65 -1.92
C THR A 111 4.99 34.33 -1.51
N ARG A 112 4.84 35.62 -1.86
CA ARG A 112 3.59 36.37 -1.64
C ARG A 112 2.35 35.73 -2.28
N PHE A 113 2.53 34.81 -3.22
CA PHE A 113 1.46 34.10 -3.94
C PHE A 113 1.42 32.60 -3.61
N GLY A 114 2.23 32.12 -2.65
CA GLY A 114 2.36 30.70 -2.30
C GLY A 114 3.62 30.04 -2.88
N HIS A 115 3.86 28.77 -2.54
CA HIS A 115 5.09 28.05 -2.93
C HIS A 115 5.11 27.63 -4.41
N TYR A 116 3.96 27.29 -4.98
CA TYR A 116 3.83 26.69 -6.33
C TYR A 116 2.97 27.55 -7.24
N SER A 117 3.15 28.86 -7.22
CA SER A 117 2.24 29.80 -7.90
C SER A 117 2.68 30.21 -9.31
N ARG A 118 3.75 29.58 -9.85
CA ARG A 118 4.33 29.93 -11.15
C ARG A 118 4.98 28.69 -11.80
N THR A 119 4.89 28.61 -13.11
CA THR A 119 5.49 27.55 -13.92
C THR A 119 6.99 27.71 -13.90
N HIS A 120 7.70 26.67 -13.44
CA HIS A 120 9.16 26.68 -13.33
C HIS A 120 9.75 25.26 -13.29
N TRP A 121 11.02 25.14 -13.66
CA TRP A 121 11.83 23.95 -13.44
C TRP A 121 13.01 24.29 -12.54
N ALA A 122 12.97 23.79 -11.30
CA ALA A 122 14.08 23.90 -10.34
C ALA A 122 14.86 22.58 -10.22
N VAL A 123 16.15 22.67 -9.93
CA VAL A 123 16.98 21.55 -9.47
C VAL A 123 17.27 21.77 -8.00
N LYS A 124 17.05 20.73 -7.19
CA LYS A 124 17.20 20.78 -5.74
C LYS A 124 18.18 19.70 -5.29
N ASP A 125 19.11 20.06 -4.42
CA ASP A 125 20.04 19.10 -3.81
C ASP A 125 19.49 18.55 -2.49
N ILE A 126 18.38 17.83 -2.63
CA ILE A 126 17.69 17.14 -1.55
C ILE A 126 17.40 15.73 -2.04
N ASP A 127 17.34 14.77 -1.11
CA ASP A 127 16.81 13.44 -1.39
C ASP A 127 15.29 13.47 -1.28
N ILE A 128 14.62 13.53 -2.43
CA ILE A 128 13.16 13.61 -2.47
C ILE A 128 12.49 12.35 -1.95
N TYR A 129 13.10 11.17 -2.13
CA TYR A 129 12.53 9.91 -1.66
C TYR A 129 12.56 9.86 -0.14
N HIS A 130 13.63 10.34 0.49
CA HIS A 130 13.68 10.47 1.95
C HIS A 130 12.60 11.44 2.48
N VAL A 131 12.42 12.61 1.84
CA VAL A 131 11.39 13.58 2.24
C VAL A 131 9.98 13.01 2.11
N ILE A 132 9.68 12.36 0.98
CA ILE A 132 8.35 11.77 0.73
C ILE A 132 8.10 10.58 1.65
N LEU A 133 9.08 9.69 1.82
CA LEU A 133 8.96 8.51 2.67
C LEU A 133 8.77 8.91 4.15
N SER A 134 9.58 9.83 4.66
CA SER A 134 9.45 10.30 6.05
C SER A 134 8.07 10.91 6.34
N GLU A 135 7.49 11.61 5.37
CA GLU A 135 6.15 12.18 5.49
C GLU A 135 5.04 11.14 5.34
N THR A 136 5.22 10.18 4.43
CA THR A 136 4.27 9.07 4.25
C THR A 136 4.20 8.22 5.52
N LEU A 137 5.35 7.94 6.14
CA LEU A 137 5.45 7.20 7.39
C LEU A 137 4.87 7.97 8.58
N ARG A 138 4.99 9.30 8.62
CA ARG A 138 4.44 10.14 9.70
C ARG A 138 2.91 10.02 9.82
N ASN A 139 2.20 9.81 8.72
CA ASN A 139 0.74 9.71 8.70
C ASN A 139 0.21 8.28 8.62
N GLN A 140 1.07 7.27 8.83
CA GLN A 140 0.58 5.90 8.93
C GLN A 140 -0.37 5.76 10.12
N ARG A 141 -1.57 5.25 9.84
CA ARG A 141 -2.54 4.91 10.88
C ARG A 141 -1.99 3.72 11.65
N VAL A 142 -1.75 3.90 12.93
CA VAL A 142 -1.43 2.81 13.86
C VAL A 142 -2.69 2.46 14.66
N PRO A 143 -3.02 1.16 14.82
CA PRO A 143 -4.13 0.76 15.68
C PRO A 143 -3.90 1.24 17.12
N ALA A 144 -4.95 1.69 17.79
CA ALA A 144 -4.85 2.17 19.18
C ALA A 144 -4.88 1.04 20.22
N VAL A 145 -5.41 -0.13 19.85
CA VAL A 145 -5.74 -1.23 20.78
C VAL A 145 -4.71 -2.37 20.72
N PHE A 146 -3.89 -2.43 19.66
CA PHE A 146 -2.86 -3.43 19.48
C PHE A 146 -1.73 -2.88 18.63
N ARG A 147 -0.57 -3.52 18.68
CA ARG A 147 0.61 -3.13 17.90
C ARG A 147 0.74 -4.05 16.69
N LEU A 148 1.11 -3.45 15.56
CA LEU A 148 1.49 -4.17 14.36
C LEU A 148 2.98 -3.94 14.10
N PRO A 149 3.72 -4.97 13.68
CA PRO A 149 5.07 -4.77 13.19
C PRO A 149 5.06 -3.89 11.93
N PRO A 150 6.12 -3.08 11.67
CA PRO A 150 6.17 -2.19 10.51
C PRO A 150 6.12 -2.93 9.16
N ALA A 151 6.60 -4.17 9.14
CA ALA A 151 6.55 -5.05 7.99
C ALA A 151 5.91 -6.37 8.41
N GLN A 152 4.97 -6.83 7.60
CA GLN A 152 4.31 -8.10 7.80
C GLN A 152 5.27 -9.26 7.48
N ALA A 153 5.43 -10.18 8.43
CA ALA A 153 6.29 -11.36 8.29
C ALA A 153 5.43 -12.62 8.19
N VAL A 154 4.95 -12.92 6.97
CA VAL A 154 4.09 -14.08 6.71
C VAL A 154 4.90 -15.38 6.73
N ASP A 155 4.52 -16.31 7.59
CA ASP A 155 4.93 -17.71 7.50
C ASP A 155 4.06 -18.42 6.48
N THR A 156 4.63 -18.74 5.32
CA THR A 156 3.94 -19.37 4.19
C THR A 156 3.34 -20.75 4.52
N ASN A 157 3.78 -21.38 5.60
CA ASN A 157 3.31 -22.69 6.04
C ASN A 157 2.41 -22.61 7.26
N LEU A 158 2.00 -21.43 7.71
CA LEU A 158 1.11 -21.28 8.86
C LEU A 158 -0.34 -21.06 8.44
N LEU A 159 -1.21 -21.94 8.95
CA LEU A 159 -2.66 -21.81 8.93
C LEU A 159 -3.13 -21.46 10.34
N SER A 160 -3.97 -20.45 10.49
CA SER A 160 -4.62 -20.17 11.77
C SER A 160 -6.13 -20.33 11.71
N ALA A 161 -6.75 -20.58 12.86
CA ALA A 161 -8.20 -20.68 13.00
C ALA A 161 -8.73 -19.70 14.04
N MET A 162 -9.67 -18.87 13.60
CA MET A 162 -10.53 -17.97 14.38
C MET A 162 -11.89 -18.68 14.49
N MET A 163 -12.16 -19.30 15.65
CA MET A 163 -13.33 -20.17 15.82
C MET A 163 -13.85 -20.16 17.25
N PRO A 164 -15.15 -20.47 17.48
CA PRO A 164 -15.68 -20.56 18.83
C PRO A 164 -14.99 -21.64 19.66
N PHE A 165 -14.83 -21.39 20.96
CA PHE A 165 -14.00 -22.24 21.83
C PHE A 165 -14.64 -23.58 22.22
N ALA A 166 -15.95 -23.61 22.47
CA ALA A 166 -16.62 -24.78 23.03
C ALA A 166 -17.49 -25.48 21.98
N GLY A 167 -17.35 -26.81 21.87
CA GLY A 167 -18.18 -27.65 20.99
C GLY A 167 -17.67 -27.83 19.56
N PHE A 168 -16.43 -27.41 19.28
CA PHE A 168 -15.84 -27.43 17.94
C PHE A 168 -14.58 -28.31 17.83
N ASP A 169 -14.34 -29.23 18.77
CA ASP A 169 -13.12 -30.05 18.80
C ASP A 169 -12.96 -30.93 17.55
N ASN A 170 -14.05 -31.48 17.03
CA ASN A 170 -14.03 -32.27 15.79
C ASN A 170 -13.66 -31.41 14.58
N VAL A 171 -14.16 -30.18 14.53
CA VAL A 171 -13.88 -29.21 13.47
C VAL A 171 -12.42 -28.78 13.54
N TRP A 172 -11.92 -28.51 14.75
CA TRP A 172 -10.51 -28.18 14.97
C TRP A 172 -9.58 -29.32 14.55
N THR A 173 -9.89 -30.55 14.97
CA THR A 173 -9.13 -31.75 14.58
C THR A 173 -9.08 -31.91 13.06
N ALA A 174 -10.21 -31.67 12.38
CA ALA A 174 -10.28 -31.73 10.93
C ALA A 174 -9.42 -30.65 10.25
N ILE A 175 -9.42 -29.41 10.78
CA ILE A 175 -8.55 -28.33 10.29
C ILE A 175 -7.07 -28.70 10.45
N GLN A 176 -6.69 -29.29 11.59
CA GLN A 176 -5.31 -29.75 11.84
C GLN A 176 -4.88 -30.81 10.82
N GLN A 177 -5.73 -31.81 10.57
CA GLN A 177 -5.45 -32.86 9.57
C GLN A 177 -5.27 -32.29 8.15
N VAL A 178 -6.11 -31.33 7.78
CA VAL A 178 -6.03 -30.67 6.45
C VAL A 178 -4.76 -29.83 6.33
N ALA A 179 -4.38 -29.11 7.39
CA ALA A 179 -3.14 -28.35 7.42
C ALA A 179 -1.92 -29.29 7.28
N GLU A 180 -1.89 -30.39 8.03
CA GLU A 180 -0.82 -31.38 7.97
C GLU A 180 -0.70 -32.01 6.56
N PHE A 181 -1.82 -32.41 5.96
CA PHE A 181 -1.85 -32.90 4.57
C PHE A 181 -1.33 -31.87 3.57
N SER A 182 -1.53 -30.58 3.87
CA SER A 182 -1.05 -29.47 3.07
C SER A 182 0.38 -29.04 3.42
N LEU A 183 1.11 -29.76 4.28
CA LEU A 183 2.45 -29.39 4.78
C LEU A 183 2.45 -28.02 5.49
N MET A 184 1.38 -27.73 6.21
CA MET A 184 1.20 -26.51 7.01
C MET A 184 1.08 -26.86 8.49
N THR A 185 1.45 -25.91 9.34
CA THR A 185 1.18 -25.95 10.77
C THR A 185 -0.13 -25.23 11.05
N ALA A 186 -1.02 -25.83 11.85
CA ALA A 186 -2.26 -25.19 12.29
C ALA A 186 -2.11 -24.62 13.70
N GLN A 187 -2.56 -23.37 13.91
CA GLN A 187 -2.65 -22.75 15.24
C GLN A 187 -4.04 -22.16 15.49
N ARG A 188 -4.56 -22.32 16.72
CA ARG A 188 -5.85 -21.77 17.12
C ARG A 188 -5.64 -20.52 17.96
N ALA A 189 -6.46 -19.49 17.76
CA ALA A 189 -6.28 -18.17 18.39
C ALA A 189 -6.20 -18.19 19.93
N ASP A 190 -6.90 -19.13 20.58
CA ASP A 190 -6.92 -19.32 22.03
C ASP A 190 -5.78 -20.16 22.60
N SER A 191 -4.98 -20.80 21.75
CA SER A 191 -3.84 -21.63 22.17
C SER A 191 -2.56 -20.84 22.43
N ILE A 192 -2.61 -19.51 22.28
CA ILE A 192 -1.46 -18.61 22.36
C ILE A 192 -1.52 -17.83 23.68
N TRP A 193 -0.38 -17.78 24.36
CA TRP A 193 -0.16 -17.08 25.63
C TRP A 193 1.25 -16.46 25.61
N GLU A 194 1.50 -15.58 24.65
CA GLU A 194 2.81 -14.93 24.48
C GLU A 194 2.82 -13.50 25.04
N HIS A 195 1.68 -12.82 25.06
CA HIS A 195 1.52 -11.46 25.56
C HIS A 195 0.52 -11.38 26.73
N GLN A 196 0.61 -10.31 27.52
CA GLN A 196 -0.35 -10.05 28.60
C GLN A 196 -1.75 -9.71 28.09
N GLU A 197 -1.84 -9.16 26.87
CA GLU A 197 -3.09 -8.78 26.22
C GLU A 197 -3.47 -9.82 25.16
N ILE A 198 -4.59 -10.52 25.38
CA ILE A 198 -5.09 -11.58 24.47
C ILE A 198 -5.19 -11.09 23.03
N ILE A 199 -5.63 -9.85 22.83
CA ILE A 199 -5.78 -9.29 21.48
C ILE A 199 -4.44 -9.15 20.76
N GLN A 200 -3.34 -8.91 21.47
CA GLN A 200 -2.02 -8.80 20.86
C GLN A 200 -1.54 -10.16 20.32
N ASP A 201 -1.81 -11.25 21.05
CA ASP A 201 -1.50 -12.62 20.60
C ASP A 201 -2.28 -13.00 19.35
N ILE A 202 -3.58 -12.69 19.34
CA ILE A 202 -4.46 -12.97 18.21
C ILE A 202 -4.03 -12.18 16.97
N VAL A 203 -3.75 -10.88 17.12
CA VAL A 203 -3.30 -10.04 16.00
C VAL A 203 -1.95 -10.50 15.49
N SER A 204 -1.01 -10.85 16.37
CA SER A 204 0.28 -11.40 15.98
C SER A 204 0.11 -12.69 15.20
N LEU A 205 -0.79 -13.60 15.61
CA LEU A 205 -1.11 -14.82 14.88
C LEU A 205 -1.70 -14.54 13.50
N ILE A 206 -2.68 -13.62 13.43
CA ILE A 206 -3.27 -13.19 12.16
C ILE A 206 -2.17 -12.69 11.23
N ASP A 207 -1.30 -11.78 11.71
CA ASP A 207 -0.27 -11.13 10.89
C ASP A 207 0.78 -12.10 10.34
N ARG A 208 1.15 -13.15 11.09
CA ARG A 208 2.08 -14.19 10.61
C ARG A 208 1.42 -15.28 9.77
N SER A 209 0.10 -15.42 9.79
CA SER A 209 -0.60 -16.49 9.06
C SER A 209 -0.62 -16.25 7.55
N ALA A 210 -0.38 -17.31 6.78
CA ALA A 210 -0.57 -17.30 5.33
C ALA A 210 -2.04 -17.45 4.97
N VAL A 211 -2.76 -18.33 5.68
CA VAL A 211 -4.20 -18.55 5.50
C VAL A 211 -4.87 -18.58 6.87
N ILE A 212 -6.06 -17.98 6.94
CA ILE A 212 -6.87 -17.90 8.16
C ILE A 212 -8.20 -18.59 7.88
N ILE A 213 -8.63 -19.45 8.80
CA ILE A 213 -9.97 -20.05 8.81
C ILE A 213 -10.83 -19.25 9.78
N GLY A 214 -11.96 -18.72 9.30
CA GLY A 214 -12.95 -18.05 10.13
C GLY A 214 -14.21 -18.90 10.25
N ASP A 215 -14.48 -19.46 11.43
CA ASP A 215 -15.71 -20.22 11.68
C ASP A 215 -16.82 -19.31 12.20
N CYS A 216 -17.74 -18.97 11.30
CA CYS A 216 -18.84 -18.05 11.58
C CYS A 216 -19.99 -18.71 12.38
N SER A 217 -19.94 -20.02 12.63
CA SER A 217 -21.03 -20.77 13.26
C SER A 217 -21.41 -20.21 14.64
N GLY A 218 -22.71 -20.09 14.90
CA GLY A 218 -23.21 -19.58 16.17
C GLY A 218 -22.99 -18.07 16.39
N ARG A 219 -22.57 -17.35 15.34
CA ARG A 219 -22.43 -15.88 15.33
C ARG A 219 -21.55 -15.31 16.44
N ASN A 220 -20.40 -15.93 16.69
CA ASN A 220 -19.48 -15.46 17.71
C ASN A 220 -18.90 -14.08 17.35
N ALA A 221 -19.19 -13.07 18.19
CA ALA A 221 -18.75 -11.69 17.95
C ALA A 221 -17.22 -11.52 17.89
N ASN A 222 -16.48 -12.30 18.68
CA ASN A 222 -15.01 -12.25 18.69
C ASN A 222 -14.45 -12.76 17.37
N VAL A 223 -14.99 -13.89 16.85
CA VAL A 223 -14.56 -14.42 15.55
C VAL A 223 -14.81 -13.41 14.43
N PHE A 224 -15.93 -12.69 14.44
CA PHE A 224 -16.17 -11.64 13.44
C PHE A 224 -15.23 -10.44 13.59
N TYR A 225 -14.88 -10.07 14.82
CA TYR A 225 -13.89 -9.03 15.08
C TYR A 225 -12.51 -9.43 14.51
N GLU A 226 -12.10 -10.68 14.74
CA GLU A 226 -10.86 -11.27 14.24
C GLU A 226 -10.83 -11.35 12.70
N ILE A 227 -11.92 -11.79 12.06
CA ILE A 227 -12.09 -11.77 10.61
C ILE A 227 -11.97 -10.34 10.06
N GLY A 228 -12.57 -9.35 10.74
CA GLY A 228 -12.46 -7.94 10.36
C GLY A 228 -11.03 -7.44 10.38
N ILE A 229 -10.26 -7.77 11.43
CA ILE A 229 -8.83 -7.45 11.52
C ILE A 229 -8.05 -8.14 10.40
N ALA A 230 -8.29 -9.44 10.16
CA ALA A 230 -7.64 -10.19 9.09
C ALA A 230 -7.87 -9.54 7.72
N HIS A 231 -9.10 -9.15 7.40
CA HIS A 231 -9.42 -8.44 6.16
C HIS A 231 -8.72 -7.08 6.06
N ALA A 232 -8.69 -6.30 7.15
CA ALA A 232 -8.02 -5.02 7.18
C ALA A 232 -6.49 -5.14 6.95
N LEU A 233 -5.90 -6.26 7.37
CA LEU A 233 -4.49 -6.60 7.14
C LEU A 233 -4.23 -7.28 5.77
N GLY A 234 -5.24 -7.38 4.91
CA GLY A 234 -5.12 -7.99 3.58
C GLY A 234 -4.93 -9.51 3.58
N LYS A 235 -5.33 -10.20 4.67
CA LYS A 235 -5.15 -11.64 4.82
C LYS A 235 -6.17 -12.45 4.02
N GLN A 236 -5.73 -13.63 3.58
CA GLN A 236 -6.60 -14.61 2.95
C GLN A 236 -7.40 -15.36 4.02
N VAL A 237 -8.71 -15.12 4.04
CA VAL A 237 -9.64 -15.75 4.98
C VAL A 237 -10.53 -16.75 4.22
N ILE A 238 -10.57 -18.00 4.69
CA ILE A 238 -11.55 -19.01 4.28
C ILE A 238 -12.64 -19.03 5.33
N LEU A 239 -13.84 -18.62 4.95
CA LEU A 239 -15.01 -18.67 5.82
C LEU A 239 -15.60 -20.08 5.83
N ILE A 240 -15.91 -20.59 7.01
CA ILE A 240 -16.63 -21.85 7.20
C ILE A 240 -17.86 -21.60 8.07
N THR A 241 -18.92 -22.38 7.88
CA THR A 241 -20.13 -22.25 8.71
C THR A 241 -20.95 -23.54 8.74
N GLN A 242 -21.64 -23.79 9.86
CA GLN A 242 -22.67 -24.83 9.97
C GLN A 242 -24.02 -24.37 9.40
N ASN A 243 -24.33 -23.08 9.54
CA ASN A 243 -25.56 -22.47 9.05
C ASN A 243 -25.24 -21.22 8.20
N PRO A 244 -25.65 -21.17 6.92
CA PRO A 244 -25.47 -19.96 6.09
C PRO A 244 -26.06 -18.69 6.71
N GLU A 245 -27.10 -18.81 7.53
CA GLU A 245 -27.71 -17.67 8.23
C GLU A 245 -26.80 -17.08 9.31
N ASP A 246 -25.75 -17.79 9.74
CA ASP A 246 -24.77 -17.25 10.68
C ASP A 246 -23.81 -16.26 10.03
N ILE A 247 -23.76 -16.20 8.69
CA ILE A 247 -22.95 -15.23 7.96
C ILE A 247 -23.64 -13.85 7.99
N PRO A 248 -23.00 -12.80 8.54
CA PRO A 248 -23.57 -11.46 8.53
C PRO A 248 -23.63 -10.90 7.11
N PHE A 249 -24.54 -9.94 6.87
CA PHE A 249 -24.77 -9.34 5.55
C PHE A 249 -23.47 -8.83 4.90
N ASP A 250 -22.58 -8.20 5.68
CA ASP A 250 -21.31 -7.68 5.21
C ASP A 250 -20.36 -8.76 4.66
N LEU A 251 -20.52 -10.02 5.07
CA LEU A 251 -19.73 -11.17 4.60
C LEU A 251 -20.50 -12.07 3.62
N ALA A 252 -21.80 -11.83 3.40
CA ALA A 252 -22.66 -12.72 2.61
C ALA A 252 -22.24 -12.83 1.13
N HIS A 253 -21.53 -11.83 0.61
CA HIS A 253 -20.99 -11.83 -0.75
C HIS A 253 -19.71 -12.68 -0.89
N LEU A 254 -19.11 -13.11 0.23
CA LEU A 254 -17.93 -13.95 0.25
C LEU A 254 -18.32 -15.44 0.22
N ARG A 255 -17.53 -16.23 -0.52
CA ARG A 255 -17.70 -17.69 -0.54
C ARG A 255 -17.37 -18.26 0.85
N ASN A 256 -18.20 -19.21 1.30
CA ASN A 256 -17.99 -19.97 2.52
C ASN A 256 -18.12 -21.46 2.25
N ILE A 257 -17.47 -22.27 3.08
CA ILE A 257 -17.62 -23.73 3.09
C ILE A 257 -18.68 -24.07 4.14
N ARG A 258 -19.79 -24.66 3.68
CA ARG A 258 -20.82 -25.15 4.58
C ARG A 258 -20.48 -26.56 5.04
N TYR A 259 -20.60 -26.81 6.34
CA TYR A 259 -20.40 -28.14 6.91
C TYR A 259 -21.49 -28.52 7.91
N HIS A 260 -21.52 -29.79 8.31
CA HIS A 260 -22.32 -30.27 9.42
C HIS A 260 -21.39 -30.86 10.47
N ASN A 261 -21.68 -30.66 11.76
CA ASN A 261 -20.88 -31.20 12.86
C ASN A 261 -21.22 -32.68 13.12
N ASN A 262 -21.11 -33.51 12.08
CA ASN A 262 -21.26 -34.95 12.10
C ASN A 262 -20.15 -35.57 11.21
N GLY A 263 -19.96 -36.89 11.27
CA GLY A 263 -18.84 -37.54 10.57
C GLY A 263 -18.77 -37.22 9.07
N GLU A 264 -19.89 -37.33 8.36
CA GLU A 264 -19.96 -37.04 6.93
C GLU A 264 -19.69 -35.55 6.61
N GLY A 265 -20.27 -34.64 7.39
CA GLY A 265 -20.08 -33.20 7.23
C GLY A 265 -18.65 -32.75 7.51
N ILE A 266 -17.96 -33.39 8.44
CA ILE A 266 -16.54 -33.14 8.73
C ILE A 266 -15.65 -33.66 7.60
N GLU A 267 -15.90 -34.84 7.03
CA GLU A 267 -15.12 -35.32 5.87
C GLU A 267 -15.34 -34.45 4.63
N ARG A 268 -16.57 -33.94 4.44
CA ARG A 268 -16.85 -32.94 3.41
C ARG A 268 -16.09 -31.63 3.65
N LEU A 269 -16.09 -31.12 4.89
CA LEU A 269 -15.31 -29.93 5.27
C LEU A 269 -13.84 -30.12 4.91
N LYS A 270 -13.25 -31.27 5.26
CA LYS A 270 -11.84 -31.58 4.95
C LYS A 270 -11.56 -31.54 3.45
N THR A 271 -12.43 -32.15 2.65
CA THR A 271 -12.30 -32.19 1.20
C THR A 271 -12.36 -30.80 0.57
N GLU A 272 -13.38 -30.02 0.91
CA GLU A 272 -13.57 -28.66 0.36
C GLU A 272 -12.45 -27.71 0.83
N LEU A 273 -12.05 -27.81 2.10
CA LEU A 273 -10.99 -26.98 2.67
C LEU A 273 -9.64 -27.29 2.02
N SER A 274 -9.31 -28.57 1.81
CA SER A 274 -8.07 -28.97 1.13
C SER A 274 -8.00 -28.44 -0.31
N GLY A 275 -9.11 -28.53 -1.05
CA GLY A 275 -9.20 -27.99 -2.41
C GLY A 275 -9.02 -26.46 -2.44
N ARG A 276 -9.61 -25.76 -1.46
CA ARG A 276 -9.47 -24.30 -1.34
C ARG A 276 -8.04 -23.89 -0.99
N LEU A 277 -7.40 -24.57 -0.05
CA LEU A 277 -6.00 -24.32 0.32
C LEU A 277 -5.06 -24.53 -0.86
N ALA A 278 -5.21 -25.64 -1.59
CA ALA A 278 -4.41 -25.89 -2.79
C ALA A 278 -4.54 -24.76 -3.84
N THR A 279 -5.76 -24.25 -4.04
CA THR A 279 -6.01 -23.12 -4.95
C THR A 279 -5.28 -21.86 -4.51
N ILE A 280 -5.40 -21.49 -3.23
CA ILE A 280 -4.76 -20.27 -2.68
C ILE A 280 -3.24 -20.38 -2.77
N ARG A 281 -2.66 -21.54 -2.44
CA ARG A 281 -1.21 -21.74 -2.48
C ARG A 281 -0.64 -21.67 -3.89
N ASN A 282 -1.35 -22.20 -4.88
CA ASN A 282 -0.93 -22.09 -6.29
C ASN A 282 -0.95 -20.65 -6.80
N GLN A 283 -1.89 -19.81 -6.31
CA GLN A 283 -1.95 -18.39 -6.66
C GLN A 283 -0.83 -17.56 -6.03
N ALA A 284 -0.28 -18.00 -4.88
CA ALA A 284 0.81 -17.30 -4.21
C ALA A 284 2.20 -17.62 -4.81
N LEU A 285 2.32 -18.68 -5.62
CA LEU A 285 3.57 -19.14 -6.24
C LEU A 285 3.74 -18.70 -7.71
N GLY A 286 2.71 -18.08 -8.31
CA GLY A 286 2.73 -17.58 -9.69
C GLY A 286 2.74 -16.06 -9.73
#